data_AF-A0A0T7A681-F1
#
_entry.id   AF-A0A0T7A681-F1
#
_cell.length_a   1.000
_cell.length_b   1.000
_cell.length_c   1.000
_cell.angle_alpha   90.00
_cell.angle_beta   90.00
_cell.angle_gamma   90.00
#
_symmetry.space_group_name_H-M   'P 1'
#
loop_
_entity.id
_entity.type
_entity.pdbx_description
1 polymer ?
#
loop_
_entity_poly.entity_id
_entity_poly.type
_entity_poly.pdbx_seq_one_letter_code
_entity_poly.pdbx_strand_id
1 'polypeptide(L)'
;MKTLYPFQVKGLERMHDCNKVAFYWDMGLGKSLVGITKAQSLGASRVLLVCQKSKLDDWYDVVAHESYYIPMDLREKHDLSVFLDGTSAYDAVGIINYDLVWRRTELEALNRIPFTLILDESSEIQNEKAKRTKFILNSLKPANVILLSGTPVGGKYENLWSQLSLLGLPMTAWQFRQKFVNYRDLYLGNRI
;
A
#
# COMPACT_ATOMS: atom_id res chain seq x y z
N MET A 1 12.55 7.73 -18.27
CA MET A 1 11.16 8.05 -17.92
C MET A 1 10.23 7.70 -19.07
N LYS A 2 9.40 6.68 -18.87
CA LYS A 2 8.29 6.30 -19.75
C LYS A 2 7.24 7.40 -19.79
N THR A 3 6.62 7.57 -20.96
CA THR A 3 5.49 8.49 -21.11
C THR A 3 4.20 7.83 -20.59
N LEU A 4 3.45 8.56 -19.76
CA LEU A 4 2.16 8.10 -19.24
C LEU A 4 1.09 8.13 -20.34
N TYR A 5 0.20 7.13 -20.34
CA TYR A 5 -0.98 7.14 -21.20
C TYR A 5 -2.00 8.19 -20.74
N PRO A 6 -2.86 8.72 -21.64
CA PRO A 6 -3.82 9.78 -21.29
C PRO A 6 -4.74 9.43 -20.11
N PHE A 7 -5.18 8.17 -19.98
CA PHE A 7 -6.02 7.76 -18.85
C PHE A 7 -5.26 7.76 -17.52
N GLN A 8 -3.95 7.48 -17.53
CA GLN A 8 -3.09 7.50 -16.35
C GLN A 8 -2.89 8.93 -15.86
N VAL A 9 -2.62 9.85 -16.80
CA VAL A 9 -2.54 11.30 -16.53
C VAL A 9 -3.84 11.80 -15.89
N LYS A 10 -4.98 11.51 -16.53
CA LYS A 10 -6.30 11.88 -15.99
C LYS A 10 -6.56 11.30 -14.59
N GLY A 11 -6.10 10.07 -14.34
CA GLY A 11 -6.19 9.42 -13.03
C GLY A 11 -5.37 10.13 -11.96
N LEU A 12 -4.14 10.52 -12.28
CA LEU A 12 -3.25 11.28 -11.40
C LEU A 12 -3.79 12.69 -11.14
N GLU A 13 -4.28 13.39 -12.16
CA GLU A 13 -4.89 14.72 -12.04
C GLU A 13 -6.10 14.73 -11.11
N ARG A 14 -7.01 13.75 -11.26
CA ARG A 14 -8.18 13.62 -10.38
C ARG A 14 -7.82 13.42 -8.91
N MET A 15 -6.66 12.82 -8.66
CA MET A 15 -6.17 12.49 -7.34
C MET A 15 -5.05 13.44 -6.89
N HIS A 16 -4.85 14.57 -7.59
CA HIS A 16 -3.72 15.48 -7.36
C HIS A 16 -3.66 15.94 -5.90
N ASP A 17 -4.77 16.51 -5.41
CA ASP A 17 -4.88 17.10 -4.07
C ASP A 17 -5.12 16.06 -2.95
N CYS A 18 -5.11 14.78 -3.28
CA CYS A 18 -5.32 13.70 -2.33
C CYS A 18 -4.00 13.04 -1.94
N ASN A 19 -3.75 12.90 -0.64
CA ASN A 19 -2.58 12.18 -0.10
C ASN A 19 -2.85 10.70 0.20
N LYS A 20 -4.12 10.30 0.27
CA LYS A 20 -4.56 8.92 0.50
C LYS A 20 -5.43 8.48 -0.66
N VAL A 21 -4.89 7.63 -1.53
CA VAL A 21 -5.49 7.32 -2.83
C VAL A 21 -5.43 5.83 -3.12
N ALA A 22 -6.37 5.37 -3.94
CA ALA A 22 -6.41 4.01 -4.44
C ALA A 22 -6.57 3.99 -5.96
N PHE A 23 -5.68 3.28 -6.64
CA PHE A 23 -5.76 3.00 -8.07
C PHE A 23 -6.15 1.54 -8.28
N TYR A 24 -7.47 1.30 -8.26
CA TYR A 24 -8.07 -0.01 -8.51
C TYR A 24 -8.32 -0.22 -9.99
N TRP A 25 -7.23 -0.42 -10.73
CA TRP A 25 -7.22 -0.57 -12.18
C TRP A 25 -6.84 -1.99 -12.59
N ASP A 26 -7.39 -2.49 -13.69
CA ASP A 26 -7.10 -3.82 -14.21
C ASP A 26 -5.59 -4.09 -14.37
N MET A 27 -5.25 -5.38 -14.36
CA MET A 27 -3.88 -5.84 -14.57
C MET A 27 -3.36 -5.38 -15.94
N GLY A 28 -2.08 -5.04 -16.02
CA GLY A 28 -1.45 -4.55 -17.26
C GLY A 28 -1.61 -3.05 -17.54
N LEU A 29 -2.39 -2.29 -16.76
CA LEU A 29 -2.60 -0.85 -16.97
C LEU A 29 -1.50 0.07 -16.41
N GLY A 30 -0.32 -0.46 -16.08
CA GLY A 30 0.84 0.32 -15.64
C GLY A 30 0.71 0.95 -14.25
N LYS A 31 0.03 0.28 -13.31
CA LYS A 31 -0.18 0.75 -11.93
C LYS A 31 1.13 1.09 -11.21
N SER A 32 2.22 0.36 -11.46
CA SER A 32 3.50 0.62 -10.79
C SER A 32 4.08 1.99 -11.15
N LEU A 33 4.02 2.36 -12.43
CA LEU A 33 4.45 3.68 -12.91
C LEU A 33 3.58 4.80 -12.32
N VAL A 34 2.26 4.60 -12.26
CA VAL A 34 1.34 5.56 -11.63
C VAL A 34 1.58 5.68 -10.13
N GLY A 35 1.82 4.57 -9.44
CA GLY A 35 2.11 4.54 -8.01
C GLY A 35 3.37 5.33 -7.66
N ILE A 36 4.48 5.10 -8.38
CA ILE A 36 5.72 5.82 -8.12
C ILE A 36 5.61 7.30 -8.52
N THR A 37 4.94 7.61 -9.63
CA THR A 37 4.69 9.01 -10.06
C THR A 37 3.87 9.76 -9.01
N LYS A 38 2.82 9.12 -8.47
CA LYS A 38 2.02 9.71 -7.39
C LYS A 38 2.87 9.92 -6.14
N ALA A 39 3.73 8.97 -5.77
CA ALA A 39 4.63 9.11 -4.62
C ALA A 39 5.58 10.31 -4.76
N GLN A 40 6.15 10.52 -5.95
CA GLN A 40 6.98 11.70 -6.25
C GLN A 40 6.19 13.00 -6.09
N SER A 41 4.94 13.05 -6.58
CA SER A 41 4.09 14.25 -6.44
C SER A 41 3.77 14.59 -4.98
N LEU A 42 3.86 13.62 -4.07
CA LEU A 42 3.60 13.80 -2.64
C LEU A 42 4.86 14.26 -1.87
N GLY A 43 6.04 14.21 -2.50
CA GLY A 43 7.27 14.82 -1.99
C GLY A 43 7.84 14.24 -0.69
N ALA A 44 7.40 13.06 -0.26
CA ALA A 44 7.96 12.42 0.92
C ALA A 44 9.37 11.87 0.61
N SER A 45 10.34 12.15 1.47
CA SER A 45 11.73 11.69 1.30
C SER A 45 11.90 10.18 1.48
N ARG A 46 10.94 9.53 2.15
CA ARG A 46 10.92 8.09 2.38
C ARG A 46 9.59 7.52 1.88
N VAL A 47 9.71 6.52 1.02
CA VAL A 47 8.60 5.71 0.53
C VAL A 47 8.80 4.28 1.00
N LEU A 48 7.87 3.73 1.76
CA LEU A 48 7.83 2.31 2.08
C LEU A 48 6.94 1.63 1.04
N LEU A 49 7.53 0.78 0.21
CA LEU A 49 6.84 0.01 -0.81
C LEU A 49 6.73 -1.45 -0.38
N VAL A 50 5.50 -1.93 -0.25
CA VAL A 50 5.20 -3.33 0.10
C VAL A 50 4.55 -4.01 -1.09
N CYS A 51 5.15 -5.09 -1.58
CA CYS A 51 4.65 -5.86 -2.72
C CYS A 51 4.69 -7.38 -2.51
N GLN A 52 4.21 -8.13 -3.49
CA GLN A 52 4.43 -9.59 -3.51
C GLN A 52 5.90 -9.90 -3.77
N LYS A 53 6.39 -11.05 -3.27
CA LYS A 53 7.80 -11.44 -3.42
C LYS A 53 8.25 -11.52 -4.89
N SER A 54 7.38 -11.95 -5.78
CA SER A 54 7.62 -12.04 -7.24
C SER A 54 7.72 -10.69 -7.95
N LYS A 55 7.36 -9.59 -7.27
CA LYS A 55 7.34 -8.23 -7.82
C LYS A 55 8.48 -7.36 -7.32
N LEU A 56 9.35 -7.88 -6.45
CA LEU A 56 10.46 -7.11 -5.90
C LEU A 56 11.34 -6.55 -7.02
N ASP A 57 11.85 -7.41 -7.91
CA ASP A 57 12.75 -7.01 -9.00
C ASP A 57 12.07 -6.04 -9.98
N ASP A 58 10.80 -6.31 -10.35
CA ASP A 58 9.99 -5.39 -11.17
C ASP A 58 9.91 -3.98 -10.54
N TRP A 59 9.77 -3.90 -9.22
CA TRP A 59 9.71 -2.63 -8.50
C TRP A 59 11.07 -1.94 -8.40
N TYR A 60 12.18 -2.69 -8.24
CA TYR A 60 13.52 -2.11 -8.33
C TYR A 60 13.73 -1.39 -9.65
N ASP A 61 13.41 -2.08 -10.75
CA ASP A 61 13.57 -1.52 -12.09
C ASP A 61 12.71 -0.27 -12.29
N VAL A 62 11.45 -0.30 -11.84
CA VAL A 62 10.55 0.86 -11.93
C VAL A 62 11.10 2.03 -11.12
N VAL A 63 11.52 1.81 -9.86
CA VAL A 63 12.04 2.90 -9.04
C VAL A 63 13.33 3.47 -9.62
N ALA A 64 14.27 2.62 -10.02
CA ALA A 64 15.58 3.00 -10.54
C ALA A 64 15.51 3.80 -11.86
N HIS A 65 14.54 3.48 -12.73
CA HIS A 65 14.47 4.05 -14.07
C HIS A 65 13.37 5.11 -14.25
N GLU A 66 12.35 5.10 -13.40
CA GLU A 66 11.16 5.94 -13.54
C GLU A 66 10.99 6.96 -12.41
N SER A 67 11.94 7.02 -11.46
CA SER A 67 11.88 7.98 -10.35
C SER A 67 13.24 8.57 -10.00
N TYR A 68 13.26 9.58 -9.14
CA TYR A 68 14.50 10.14 -8.56
C TYR A 68 14.90 9.44 -7.25
N TYR A 69 14.10 8.48 -6.76
CA TYR A 69 14.36 7.78 -5.52
C TYR A 69 15.45 6.72 -5.69
N ILE A 70 16.25 6.53 -4.65
CA ILE A 70 17.16 5.37 -4.56
C ILE A 70 16.36 4.16 -4.07
N PRO A 71 16.28 3.05 -4.84
CA PRO A 71 15.65 1.83 -4.35
C PRO A 71 16.56 1.13 -3.33
N MET A 72 15.97 0.61 -2.25
CA MET A 72 16.68 -0.08 -1.15
C MET A 72 15.98 -1.38 -0.77
N ASP A 73 16.76 -2.43 -0.50
CA ASP A 73 16.26 -3.75 -0.12
C ASP A 73 16.10 -3.90 1.38
N LEU A 74 14.88 -3.67 1.88
CA LEU A 74 14.62 -3.77 3.31
C LEU A 74 14.60 -5.22 3.82
N ARG A 75 14.80 -6.21 2.95
CA ARG A 75 15.14 -7.57 3.37
C ARG A 75 16.55 -7.62 3.94
N GLU A 76 17.45 -6.78 3.45
CA GLU A 76 18.83 -6.68 3.91
C GLU A 76 18.95 -5.73 5.10
N LYS A 77 19.73 -6.14 6.11
CA LYS A 77 19.87 -5.36 7.35
C LYS A 77 20.56 -4.01 7.13
N HIS A 78 21.52 -3.98 6.20
CA HIS A 78 22.27 -2.77 5.89
C HIS A 78 21.35 -1.71 5.30
N ASP A 79 20.66 -2.03 4.21
CA ASP A 79 19.70 -1.17 3.53
C ASP A 79 18.59 -0.71 4.46
N LEU A 80 18.03 -1.60 5.29
CA LEU A 80 17.05 -1.22 6.31
C LEU A 80 17.61 -0.16 7.28
N SER A 81 18.83 -0.36 7.78
CA SER A 81 19.45 0.60 8.70
C SER A 81 19.66 1.96 8.02
N VAL A 82 20.19 1.98 6.79
CA VAL A 82 20.43 3.21 6.01
C VAL A 82 19.12 3.93 5.68
N PHE A 83 18.08 3.18 5.33
CA PHE A 83 16.76 3.71 5.05
C PHE A 83 16.14 4.41 6.27
N LEU A 84 16.30 3.82 7.46
CA LEU A 84 15.72 4.29 8.72
C LEU A 84 16.53 5.39 9.41
N ASP A 85 17.85 5.47 9.21
CA ASP A 85 18.72 6.44 9.89
C ASP A 85 18.30 7.89 9.57
N GLY A 86 17.71 8.13 8.39
CA GLY A 86 17.10 9.43 8.04
C GLY A 86 18.09 10.58 7.86
N THR A 87 19.37 10.36 8.16
CA THR A 87 20.48 11.31 7.95
C THR A 87 20.96 11.34 6.50
N SER A 88 20.57 10.35 5.69
CA SER A 88 20.98 10.28 4.30
C SER A 88 20.35 11.42 3.49
N ALA A 89 21.20 12.16 2.77
CA ALA A 89 20.84 13.31 1.95
C ALA A 89 19.99 12.98 0.72
N TYR A 90 19.63 11.70 0.53
CA TYR A 90 18.93 11.21 -0.64
C TYR A 90 17.53 10.74 -0.27
N ASP A 91 16.61 10.93 -1.21
CA ASP A 91 15.28 10.36 -1.15
C ASP A 91 15.32 8.88 -1.54
N ALA A 92 14.62 8.02 -0.79
CA ALA A 92 14.69 6.58 -0.99
C ALA A 92 13.31 5.91 -1.00
N VAL A 93 13.21 4.82 -1.77
CA VAL A 93 12.11 3.86 -1.71
C VAL A 93 12.63 2.56 -1.13
N GLY A 94 12.19 2.24 0.07
CA GLY A 94 12.48 0.96 0.70
C GLY A 94 11.46 -0.08 0.26
N ILE A 95 11.93 -1.14 -0.40
CA ILE A 95 11.11 -2.20 -1.00
C ILE A 95 11.14 -3.44 -0.11
N ILE A 96 9.97 -3.99 0.22
CA ILE A 96 9.85 -5.19 1.05
C ILE A 96 8.63 -6.02 0.63
N ASN A 97 8.65 -7.33 0.90
CA ASN A 97 7.48 -8.17 0.68
C ASN A 97 6.56 -8.28 1.91
N TYR A 98 5.28 -8.56 1.66
CA TYR A 98 4.26 -8.72 2.71
C TYR A 98 4.59 -9.75 3.80
N ASP A 99 5.36 -10.80 3.48
CA ASP A 99 5.67 -11.86 4.46
C ASP A 99 6.73 -11.45 5.48
N LEU A 100 7.55 -10.45 5.13
CA LEU A 100 8.66 -9.97 5.96
C LEU A 100 8.34 -8.66 6.69
N VAL A 101 7.45 -7.82 6.16
CA VAL A 101 7.17 -6.46 6.70
C VAL A 101 6.88 -6.45 8.21
N TRP A 102 6.06 -7.38 8.71
CA TRP A 102 5.70 -7.47 10.13
C TRP A 102 6.82 -8.02 11.02
N ARG A 103 7.86 -8.62 10.43
CA ARG A 103 9.05 -9.10 11.15
C ARG A 103 10.11 -8.01 11.28
N ARG A 104 9.98 -6.91 10.52
CA ARG A 104 10.85 -5.74 10.59
C ARG A 104 10.20 -4.66 11.45
N THR A 105 10.07 -4.92 12.75
CA THR A 105 9.44 -3.96 13.68
C THR A 105 10.20 -2.65 13.75
N GLU A 106 11.48 -2.63 13.34
CA GLU A 106 12.29 -1.43 13.17
C GLU A 106 11.65 -0.40 12.21
N LEU A 107 10.81 -0.85 11.27
CA LEU A 107 10.06 0.03 10.36
C LEU A 107 9.14 1.01 11.09
N GLU A 108 8.76 0.74 12.35
CA GLU A 108 8.01 1.69 13.18
C GLU A 108 8.77 3.01 13.40
N ALA A 109 10.10 3.02 13.26
CA ALA A 109 10.90 4.23 13.31
C ALA A 109 10.52 5.25 12.22
N LEU A 110 9.95 4.79 11.09
CA LEU A 110 9.43 5.68 10.03
C LEU A 110 8.35 6.62 10.54
N ASN A 111 7.62 6.26 11.60
CA ASN A 111 6.57 7.12 12.17
C ASN A 111 7.10 8.44 12.74
N ARG A 112 8.42 8.60 12.88
CA ARG A 112 9.07 9.84 13.32
C ARG A 112 9.13 10.90 12.23
N ILE A 113 8.90 10.52 10.97
CA ILE A 113 8.95 11.40 9.80
C ILE A 113 7.68 11.21 8.95
N PRO A 114 7.28 12.21 8.14
CA PRO A 114 6.24 12.00 7.15
C PRO A 114 6.77 11.09 6.04
N PHE A 115 6.19 9.89 5.91
CA PHE A 115 6.52 8.94 4.85
C PHE A 115 5.30 8.56 4.02
N THR A 116 5.55 8.10 2.80
CA THR A 116 4.53 7.54 1.90
C THR A 116 4.54 6.02 1.99
N LEU A 117 3.37 5.41 2.16
CA LEU A 117 3.17 3.96 2.06
C LEU A 117 2.56 3.60 0.71
N ILE A 118 3.21 2.72 -0.04
CA ILE A 118 2.66 2.09 -1.25
C ILE A 118 2.39 0.62 -0.94
N LEU A 119 1.15 0.18 -1.17
CA LEU A 119 0.77 -1.22 -1.11
C LEU A 119 0.42 -1.71 -2.51
N ASP A 120 1.33 -2.46 -3.11
CA ASP A 120 1.08 -3.18 -4.35
C ASP A 120 0.28 -4.45 -4.08
N GLU A 121 -0.70 -4.76 -4.93
CA GLU A 121 -1.78 -5.69 -4.65
C GLU A 121 -2.32 -5.58 -3.22
N SER A 122 -2.92 -4.43 -2.90
CA SER A 122 -3.48 -4.13 -1.57
C SER A 122 -4.57 -5.11 -1.11
N SER A 123 -5.02 -6.03 -1.95
CA SER A 123 -5.87 -7.17 -1.57
C SER A 123 -5.19 -8.08 -0.54
N GLU A 124 -3.86 -8.11 -0.48
CA GLU A 124 -3.09 -8.88 0.51
C GLU A 124 -3.39 -8.47 1.97
N ILE A 125 -3.87 -7.25 2.21
CA ILE A 125 -4.19 -6.78 3.57
C ILE A 125 -5.66 -6.93 3.96
N GLN A 126 -6.49 -7.58 3.14
CA GLN A 126 -7.92 -7.80 3.42
C GLN A 126 -8.21 -8.44 4.78
N ASN A 127 -7.38 -9.39 5.21
CA ASN A 127 -7.59 -10.10 6.47
C ASN A 127 -7.04 -9.30 7.66
N GLU A 128 -7.92 -8.62 8.40
CA GLU A 128 -7.59 -7.85 9.61
C GLU A 128 -6.86 -8.67 10.69
N LYS A 129 -7.04 -10.00 10.71
CA LYS A 129 -6.41 -10.87 11.71
C LYS A 129 -4.96 -11.23 11.34
N ALA A 130 -4.56 -11.08 10.08
CA ALA A 130 -3.23 -11.45 9.62
C ALA A 130 -2.15 -10.53 10.22
N LYS A 131 -0.96 -11.08 10.52
CA LYS A 131 0.15 -10.33 11.13
C LYS A 131 0.59 -9.13 10.28
N ARG A 132 0.70 -9.33 8.95
CA ARG A 132 1.01 -8.26 7.98
C ARG A 132 0.01 -7.11 8.04
N THR A 133 -1.28 -7.42 8.05
CA THR A 133 -2.35 -6.43 8.10
C THR A 133 -2.33 -5.67 9.41
N LYS A 134 -2.23 -6.38 10.55
CA LYS A 134 -2.14 -5.74 11.86
C LYS A 134 -0.95 -4.80 11.96
N PHE A 135 0.21 -5.21 11.48
CA PHE A 135 1.40 -4.37 11.49
C PHE A 135 1.19 -3.12 10.63
N ILE A 136 0.75 -3.28 9.37
CA ILE A 136 0.51 -2.16 8.46
C ILE A 136 -0.54 -1.18 8.99
N LEU A 137 -1.64 -1.68 9.59
CA LEU A 137 -2.73 -0.83 10.09
C LEU A 137 -2.43 -0.17 11.43
N ASN A 138 -1.74 -0.86 12.34
CA ASN A 138 -1.65 -0.43 13.73
C ASN A 138 -0.26 0.08 14.13
N SER A 139 0.80 -0.44 13.49
CA SER A 139 2.18 -0.07 13.79
C SER A 139 2.69 1.06 12.90
N LEU A 140 2.19 1.18 11.67
CA LEU A 140 2.63 2.21 10.72
C LEU A 140 1.68 3.41 10.68
N LYS A 141 2.22 4.62 10.63
CA LYS A 141 1.48 5.89 10.60
C LYS A 141 1.90 6.75 9.39
N PRO A 142 1.63 6.28 8.16
CA PRO A 142 2.03 7.01 6.96
C PRO A 142 1.28 8.35 6.83
N ALA A 143 2.00 9.38 6.38
CA ALA A 143 1.39 10.65 6.01
C ALA A 143 0.59 10.52 4.71
N ASN A 144 1.10 9.71 3.78
CA ASN A 144 0.48 9.47 2.48
C ASN A 144 0.30 7.97 2.23
N VAL A 145 -0.80 7.59 1.56
CA VAL A 145 -1.12 6.18 1.26
C VAL A 145 -1.46 6.06 -0.21
N ILE A 146 -0.86 5.07 -0.88
CA ILE A 146 -1.18 4.70 -2.26
C ILE A 146 -1.48 3.21 -2.28
N LEU A 147 -2.72 2.86 -2.59
CA LEU A 147 -3.15 1.47 -2.75
C LEU A 147 -3.25 1.12 -4.23
N LEU A 148 -2.61 0.03 -4.66
CA LEU A 148 -2.66 -0.47 -6.02
C LEU A 148 -3.23 -1.88 -6.01
N SER A 149 -4.23 -2.16 -6.84
CA SER A 149 -4.72 -3.54 -7.04
C SER A 149 -5.57 -3.63 -8.30
N GLY A 150 -5.57 -4.77 -8.97
CA GLY A 150 -6.60 -5.07 -10.00
C GLY A 150 -7.92 -5.53 -9.40
N THR A 151 -7.85 -6.22 -8.25
CA THR A 151 -8.97 -6.90 -7.62
C THR A 151 -8.95 -6.60 -6.13
N PRO A 152 -9.37 -5.38 -5.70
CA PRO A 152 -9.23 -4.94 -4.32
C PRO A 152 -9.94 -5.86 -3.32
N VAL A 153 -11.02 -6.53 -3.75
CA VAL A 153 -11.76 -7.55 -2.99
C VAL A 153 -12.10 -8.78 -3.85
N GLY A 154 -11.95 -9.97 -3.27
CA GLY A 154 -12.38 -11.24 -3.90
C GLY A 154 -13.88 -11.53 -3.76
N GLY A 155 -14.73 -10.49 -3.90
CA GLY A 155 -16.19 -10.60 -3.77
C GLY A 155 -16.77 -10.46 -2.35
N LYS A 156 -15.93 -10.52 -1.31
CA LYS A 156 -16.33 -10.27 0.09
C LYS A 156 -16.05 -8.82 0.49
N TYR A 157 -17.02 -7.94 0.26
CA TYR A 157 -16.88 -6.51 0.53
C TYR A 157 -16.67 -6.18 2.02
N GLU A 158 -17.03 -7.08 2.94
CA GLU A 158 -16.70 -6.91 4.36
C GLU A 158 -15.19 -6.75 4.63
N ASN A 159 -14.35 -7.28 3.73
CA ASN A 159 -12.89 -7.23 3.85
C ASN A 159 -12.27 -5.91 3.36
N LEU A 160 -13.07 -5.05 2.71
CA LEU A 160 -12.61 -3.77 2.16
C LEU A 160 -12.22 -2.77 3.26
N TRP A 161 -12.71 -2.98 4.49
CA TRP A 161 -12.49 -2.07 5.61
C TRP A 161 -11.00 -1.77 5.85
N SER A 162 -10.14 -2.80 5.78
CA SER A 162 -8.69 -2.64 6.01
C SER A 162 -8.08 -1.58 5.09
N GLN A 163 -8.42 -1.62 3.80
CA GLN A 163 -7.95 -0.68 2.79
C GLN A 163 -8.59 0.70 2.99
N LEU A 164 -9.90 0.77 3.25
CA LEU A 164 -10.59 2.03 3.48
C LEU A 164 -10.10 2.75 4.75
N SER A 165 -9.74 2.00 5.79
CA SER A 165 -9.15 2.54 7.01
C SER A 165 -7.85 3.29 6.71
N LEU A 166 -6.96 2.70 5.90
CA LEU A 166 -5.75 3.39 5.42
C LEU A 166 -6.06 4.63 4.59
N LEU A 167 -7.15 4.60 3.82
CA LEU A 167 -7.63 5.76 3.06
C LEU A 167 -8.30 6.85 3.91
N GLY A 168 -8.41 6.65 5.23
CA GLY A 168 -8.92 7.64 6.17
C GLY A 168 -10.39 7.49 6.52
N LEU A 169 -10.99 6.32 6.29
CA LEU A 169 -12.36 6.03 6.72
C LEU A 169 -12.45 6.10 8.26
N PRO A 170 -13.22 7.03 8.85
CA PRO A 170 -13.23 7.27 10.30
C PRO A 170 -14.21 6.33 11.01
N MET A 171 -14.07 5.01 10.81
CA MET A 171 -14.91 4.02 11.48
C MET A 171 -14.14 2.74 11.78
N THR A 172 -14.54 2.09 12.87
CA THR A 172 -14.01 0.77 13.24
C THR A 172 -14.54 -0.31 12.31
N ALA A 173 -13.85 -1.45 12.25
CA ALA A 173 -14.29 -2.59 11.45
C ALA A 173 -15.68 -3.10 11.84
N TRP A 174 -16.02 -3.02 13.13
CA TRP A 174 -17.34 -3.38 13.63
C TRP A 174 -18.41 -2.41 13.10
N GLN A 175 -18.17 -1.10 13.17
CA GLN A 175 -19.09 -0.09 12.63
C GLN A 175 -19.27 -0.24 11.11
N PHE A 176 -18.20 -0.52 10.38
CA PHE A 176 -18.25 -0.78 8.95
C PHE A 176 -19.14 -1.98 8.63
N ARG A 177 -18.95 -3.10 9.33
CA ARG A 177 -19.77 -4.31 9.14
C ARG A 177 -21.24 -4.06 9.43
N GLN A 178 -21.56 -3.41 10.55
CA GLN A 178 -22.96 -3.11 10.91
C GLN A 178 -23.65 -2.23 9.87
N LYS A 179 -22.92 -1.29 9.25
CA LYS A 179 -23.49 -0.34 8.30
C LYS A 179 -23.61 -0.88 6.88
N PHE A 180 -22.66 -1.71 6.43
CA PHE A 180 -22.51 -2.06 5.01
C PHE A 180 -22.63 -3.56 4.72
N VAL A 181 -22.72 -4.43 5.72
CA VAL A 181 -22.80 -5.88 5.53
C VAL A 181 -24.18 -6.38 5.92
N ASN A 182 -24.90 -6.96 4.96
CA ASN A 182 -26.18 -7.61 5.19
C ASN A 182 -25.95 -9.08 5.55
N TYR A 183 -26.32 -9.47 6.76
CA TYR A 183 -26.31 -10.86 7.19
C TYR A 183 -27.64 -11.54 6.85
N ARG A 184 -27.58 -12.81 6.44
CA ARG A 184 -28.76 -13.66 6.26
C ARG A 184 -28.58 -14.93 7.06
N ASP A 185 -29.58 -15.26 7.87
CA ASP A 185 -29.62 -16.54 8.55
C ASP A 185 -29.91 -17.65 7.53
N LEU A 186 -29.05 -18.65 7.51
CA LEU A 186 -29.21 -19.86 6.70
C LEU A 186 -29.62 -20.99 7.65
N TYR A 187 -30.87 -21.45 7.50
CA TYR A 187 -31.34 -22.64 8.19
C TYR A 187 -30.75 -23.87 7.51
N LEU A 188 -29.84 -24.57 8.20
CA LEU A 188 -29.14 -25.76 7.69
C LEU A 188 -29.86 -27.08 8.00
N GLY A 189 -31.13 -27.03 8.43
CA GLY A 189 -31.95 -28.20 8.72
C GLY A 189 -32.92 -28.55 7.59
N ASN A 190 -33.04 -29.84 7.25
CA ASN A 190 -34.15 -30.32 6.44
C ASN A 190 -35.43 -30.34 7.28
N ARG A 191 -36.52 -29.80 6.73
CA ARG A 191 -37.86 -30.09 7.25
C ARG A 191 -38.17 -31.56 6.94
N ILE A 192 -38.44 -32.35 7.99
CA ILE A 192 -39.05 -33.69 7.87
C ILE A 192 -40.53 -33.48 7.55
#